data_AF-W3Y6A8-F1
#
_entry.id   AF-W3Y6A8-F1
#
_cell.length_a   1.000
_cell.length_b   1.000
_cell.length_c   1.000
_cell.angle_alpha   90.00
_cell.angle_beta   90.00
_cell.angle_gamma   90.00
#
_symmetry.space_group_name_H-M   'P 1'
#
loop_
_entity.id
_entity.type
_entity.pdbx_description
1 polymer ?
#
loop_
_entity_poly.entity_id
_entity_poly.type
_entity_poly.pdbx_seq_one_letter_code
_entity_poly.pdbx_strand_id
1 'polypeptide(L)'
;MKRVLMAALCLSCITLGSHAIDINIPGGDSAIPKDAYQNYRKIDVDAQQMEREVEAEIKHYMPKAVVGNGDIDLDEVIYSNRELNHSLDFSSTVFILKEDGANIKFTMPYPSRYGNTEKISDGTSAFKQAMIMSPNGIMAYELRHQPAGNNWEDSKIPYNKLTIDDMKAIAEKTAGVYKAPNPSLYAGKFTYPTIEKATWDVVYAKGSPMVGSINFTMKDTPTISYHIGYNLTPKKQLNSLKEQGVDKTKEIIMSPLANYVLPSIEPAKDILSKSKSLKVNDFTFLTLKTSKMVRVDRSNSYMYIHDSDKYKEGIIVMPIADTDMQHLENIFPKVVRSIIMSDKYSMRQPIQFATVWNDAMPSVYLQIKRPKTTLYMLISHDKQYVYMHFIMSNNSNLLEKDFRDIVQYVDTNNNKDYYHTFQIGLGAKMPKEMVTYDIKNTK
;
A
#
# COMPACT_ATOMS: atom_id res chain seq x y z
N MET A 1 4.57 52.67 35.86
CA MET A 1 4.13 51.26 36.03
C MET A 1 2.65 51.16 35.71
N LYS A 2 2.25 50.10 34.97
CA LYS A 2 0.88 49.62 34.67
C LYS A 2 0.10 50.42 33.60
N ARG A 3 0.15 49.98 32.34
CA ARG A 3 -0.73 48.99 31.67
C ARG A 3 -2.17 49.51 31.49
N VAL A 4 -2.43 50.08 30.30
CA VAL A 4 -3.78 50.29 29.75
C VAL A 4 -4.08 49.09 28.85
N LEU A 5 -5.21 48.43 29.11
CA LEU A 5 -5.78 47.38 28.28
C LEU A 5 -6.08 47.94 26.87
N MET A 6 -5.53 47.29 25.84
CA MET A 6 -6.17 47.25 24.53
C MET A 6 -6.59 45.81 24.26
N ALA A 7 -7.92 45.61 24.24
CA ALA A 7 -8.54 44.40 23.74
C ALA A 7 -8.37 44.37 22.22
N ALA A 8 -7.59 43.43 21.72
CA ALA A 8 -7.65 43.00 20.32
C ALA A 8 -8.22 41.58 20.30
N LEU A 9 -9.47 41.49 19.85
CA LEU A 9 -10.13 40.24 19.48
C LEU A 9 -9.36 39.62 18.31
N CYS A 10 -8.51 38.62 18.57
CA CYS A 10 -8.05 37.69 17.55
C CYS A 10 -8.96 36.47 17.55
N LEU A 11 -10.14 36.62 16.95
CA LEU A 11 -11.01 35.52 16.54
C LEU A 11 -10.67 35.15 15.09
N SER A 12 -9.81 34.15 14.92
CA SER A 12 -9.80 33.26 13.73
C SER A 12 -8.76 32.14 13.87
N CYS A 13 -8.89 31.29 14.88
CA CYS A 13 -8.46 29.91 14.72
C CYS A 13 -9.54 29.20 13.88
N ILE A 14 -9.53 29.41 12.56
CA ILE A 14 -10.19 28.44 11.69
C ILE A 14 -9.25 27.24 11.64
N THR A 15 -9.46 26.30 12.56
CA THR A 15 -9.00 24.93 12.37
C THR A 15 -9.83 24.37 11.21
N LEU A 16 -9.45 24.69 9.97
CA LEU A 16 -9.95 23.98 8.80
C LEU A 16 -9.46 22.55 8.94
N GLY A 17 -10.36 21.66 9.37
CA GLY A 17 -10.14 20.23 9.18
C GLY A 17 -9.91 20.03 7.69
N SER A 18 -8.74 19.52 7.31
CA SER A 18 -8.40 19.26 5.92
C SER A 18 -9.29 18.14 5.40
N HIS A 19 -10.48 18.48 4.92
CA HIS A 19 -11.32 17.62 4.11
C HIS A 19 -10.68 17.49 2.72
N ALA A 20 -10.92 16.37 2.03
CA ALA A 20 -10.56 16.24 0.61
C ALA A 20 -11.21 17.34 -0.28
N ILE A 21 -12.25 18.04 0.20
CA ILE A 21 -12.91 19.18 -0.47
C ILE A 21 -12.02 20.41 -0.65
N ASP A 22 -11.08 20.69 0.27
CA ASP A 22 -10.29 21.94 0.21
C ASP A 22 -8.96 21.78 -0.53
N ILE A 23 -8.78 20.66 -1.24
CA ILE A 23 -7.57 20.37 -1.97
C ILE A 23 -7.90 20.49 -3.45
N ASN A 24 -7.27 21.42 -4.15
CA ASN A 24 -7.42 21.65 -5.59
C ASN A 24 -6.81 20.48 -6.39
N ILE A 25 -7.36 19.27 -6.27
CA ILE A 25 -7.01 18.05 -6.99
C ILE A 25 -8.30 17.44 -7.56
N PRO A 26 -8.35 17.08 -8.86
CA PRO A 26 -9.51 16.42 -9.44
C PRO A 26 -9.88 15.12 -8.70
N GLY A 27 -11.18 14.83 -8.58
CA GLY A 27 -11.65 13.58 -7.98
C GLY A 27 -11.58 13.49 -6.45
N GLY A 28 -11.18 14.56 -5.76
CA GLY A 28 -11.33 14.68 -4.31
C GLY A 28 -12.81 14.62 -3.89
N ASP A 29 -13.11 13.83 -2.87
CA ASP A 29 -14.48 13.57 -2.40
C ASP A 29 -14.53 13.65 -0.87
N SER A 30 -15.24 14.63 -0.33
CA SER A 30 -15.41 14.78 1.13
C SER A 30 -16.36 13.78 1.76
N ALA A 31 -17.19 13.09 0.97
CA ALA A 31 -18.04 12.03 1.48
C ALA A 31 -17.20 10.83 1.94
N ILE A 32 -15.97 10.69 1.42
CA ILE A 32 -15.02 9.67 1.85
C ILE A 32 -14.41 10.08 3.21
N PRO A 33 -14.54 9.25 4.25
CA PRO A 33 -13.92 9.53 5.55
C PRO A 33 -12.41 9.70 5.44
N LYS A 34 -11.85 10.64 6.23
CA LYS A 34 -10.40 10.94 6.22
C LYS A 34 -9.52 9.73 6.52
N ASP A 35 -10.05 8.74 7.23
CA ASP A 35 -9.38 7.52 7.68
C ASP A 35 -9.82 6.28 6.89
N ALA A 36 -10.54 6.45 5.77
CA ALA A 36 -10.97 5.34 4.91
C ALA A 36 -9.78 4.48 4.44
N TYR A 37 -8.61 5.09 4.22
CA TYR A 37 -7.38 4.40 3.86
C TYR A 37 -6.89 3.38 4.91
N GLN A 38 -7.37 3.45 6.16
CA GLN A 38 -6.99 2.52 7.22
C GLN A 38 -7.77 1.21 7.17
N ASN A 39 -8.88 1.16 6.43
CA ASN A 39 -9.65 -0.07 6.24
C ASN A 39 -9.22 -0.76 4.94
N TYR A 40 -8.51 -1.88 5.06
CA TYR A 40 -8.06 -2.61 3.86
C TYR A 40 -9.08 -3.61 3.32
N ARG A 41 -10.28 -3.70 3.91
CA ARG A 41 -11.38 -4.48 3.36
C ARG A 41 -12.35 -3.56 2.63
N LYS A 42 -12.49 -3.77 1.32
CA LYS A 42 -13.54 -3.10 0.54
C LYS A 42 -14.90 -3.66 0.90
N ILE A 43 -15.86 -2.76 1.00
CA ILE A 43 -17.28 -3.06 1.29
C ILE A 43 -18.21 -2.32 0.34
N ASP A 44 -17.66 -1.84 -0.78
CA ASP A 44 -18.38 -1.14 -1.82
C ASP A 44 -19.33 -2.08 -2.58
N VAL A 45 -20.09 -1.50 -3.52
CA VAL A 45 -21.10 -2.22 -4.29
C VAL A 45 -20.53 -3.41 -5.08
N ASP A 46 -19.28 -3.30 -5.54
CA ASP A 46 -18.61 -4.36 -6.30
C ASP A 46 -18.22 -5.52 -5.39
N ALA A 47 -17.67 -5.22 -4.19
CA ALA A 47 -17.36 -6.24 -3.20
C ALA A 47 -18.62 -6.99 -2.73
N GLN A 48 -19.71 -6.27 -2.48
CA GLN A 48 -20.99 -6.87 -2.08
C GLN A 48 -21.61 -7.70 -3.21
N GLN A 49 -21.44 -7.27 -4.46
CA GLN A 49 -21.90 -8.04 -5.61
C GLN A 49 -21.13 -9.35 -5.72
N MET A 50 -19.80 -9.32 -5.62
CA MET A 50 -18.96 -10.52 -5.58
C MET A 50 -19.40 -11.47 -4.46
N GLU A 51 -19.65 -10.97 -3.24
CA GLU A 51 -20.09 -11.82 -2.12
C GLU A 51 -21.40 -12.55 -2.38
N ARG A 52 -22.36 -11.90 -3.08
CA ARG A 52 -23.64 -12.50 -3.49
C ARG A 52 -23.45 -13.52 -4.61
N GLU A 53 -22.62 -13.21 -5.60
CA GLU A 53 -22.34 -14.09 -6.74
C GLU A 53 -21.67 -15.38 -6.29
N VAL A 54 -20.63 -15.29 -5.45
CA VAL A 54 -19.95 -16.46 -4.87
C VAL A 54 -20.92 -17.35 -4.11
N GLU A 55 -21.79 -16.76 -3.29
CA GLU A 55 -22.80 -17.53 -2.54
C GLU A 55 -23.81 -18.22 -3.47
N ALA A 56 -24.32 -17.50 -4.47
CA ALA A 56 -25.27 -18.06 -5.44
C ALA A 56 -24.64 -19.19 -6.27
N GLU A 57 -23.40 -19.00 -6.71
CA GLU A 57 -22.64 -19.99 -7.48
C GLU A 57 -22.42 -21.27 -6.67
N ILE A 58 -21.93 -21.14 -5.44
CA ILE A 58 -21.70 -22.29 -4.56
C ILE A 58 -23.02 -23.04 -4.28
N LYS A 59 -24.11 -22.32 -3.97
CA LYS A 59 -25.43 -22.93 -3.76
C LYS A 59 -25.98 -23.60 -5.01
N HIS A 60 -25.66 -23.09 -6.21
CA HIS A 60 -26.11 -23.65 -7.49
C HIS A 60 -25.32 -24.89 -7.93
N TYR A 61 -23.99 -24.89 -7.78
CA TYR A 61 -23.11 -25.96 -8.27
C TYR A 61 -22.75 -27.02 -7.22
N MET A 62 -22.99 -26.74 -5.93
CA MET A 62 -22.87 -27.74 -4.86
C MET A 62 -24.22 -28.23 -4.28
N PRO A 63 -25.31 -28.43 -5.07
CA PRO A 63 -26.63 -28.71 -4.50
C PRO A 63 -26.79 -30.16 -4.00
N LYS A 64 -25.73 -31.00 -4.03
CA LYS A 64 -25.75 -32.41 -3.57
C LYS A 64 -24.49 -32.96 -2.88
N ALA A 65 -23.38 -32.22 -2.71
CA ALA A 65 -22.24 -32.70 -1.90
C ALA A 65 -22.58 -32.83 -0.39
N VAL A 66 -23.69 -32.20 0.00
CA VAL A 66 -24.30 -32.24 1.34
C VAL A 66 -25.18 -33.50 1.54
N VAL A 67 -25.57 -34.21 0.47
CA VAL A 67 -26.51 -35.35 0.54
C VAL A 67 -25.77 -36.65 0.24
N GLY A 68 -24.88 -37.02 1.14
CA GLY A 68 -24.16 -38.29 1.08
C GLY A 68 -23.79 -38.81 2.46
N ASN A 69 -23.21 -37.94 3.30
CA ASN A 69 -22.91 -38.23 4.72
C ASN A 69 -22.82 -36.98 5.64
N GLY A 70 -22.98 -35.74 5.14
CA GLY A 70 -22.96 -34.53 5.98
C GLY A 70 -21.58 -33.97 6.34
N ASP A 71 -20.51 -34.39 5.64
CA ASP A 71 -19.12 -34.06 6.01
C ASP A 71 -18.62 -32.66 5.58
N ILE A 72 -19.36 -31.92 4.72
CA ILE A 72 -18.94 -30.61 4.20
C ILE A 72 -19.89 -29.52 4.71
N ASP A 73 -19.36 -28.59 5.49
CA ASP A 73 -20.05 -27.37 5.96
C ASP A 73 -20.10 -26.33 4.81
N LEU A 74 -21.28 -26.12 4.25
CA LEU A 74 -21.49 -25.19 3.13
C LEU A 74 -21.16 -23.74 3.53
N ASP A 75 -21.40 -23.35 4.78
CA ASP A 75 -21.10 -22.01 5.27
C ASP A 75 -19.59 -21.79 5.36
N GLU A 76 -18.82 -22.82 5.70
CA GLU A 76 -17.35 -22.78 5.68
C GLU A 76 -16.81 -22.62 4.25
N VAL A 77 -17.42 -23.30 3.28
CA VAL A 77 -17.04 -23.18 1.86
C VAL A 77 -17.37 -21.79 1.33
N ILE A 78 -18.55 -21.25 1.63
CA ILE A 78 -18.96 -19.89 1.24
C ILE A 78 -18.01 -18.86 1.87
N TYR A 79 -17.76 -18.97 3.17
CA TYR A 79 -16.83 -18.11 3.90
C TYR A 79 -15.44 -18.12 3.25
N SER A 80 -14.87 -19.31 3.05
CA SER A 80 -13.51 -19.46 2.52
C SER A 80 -13.37 -18.87 1.11
N ASN A 81 -14.36 -19.08 0.24
CA ASN A 81 -14.33 -18.52 -1.11
C ASN A 81 -14.50 -17.00 -1.12
N ARG A 82 -15.34 -16.44 -0.25
CA ARG A 82 -15.47 -14.98 -0.08
C ARG A 82 -14.15 -14.37 0.36
N GLU A 83 -13.53 -14.90 1.40
CA GLU A 83 -12.28 -14.34 1.93
C GLU A 83 -11.11 -14.51 0.96
N LEU A 84 -11.08 -15.60 0.16
CA LEU A 84 -10.11 -15.75 -0.92
C LEU A 84 -10.31 -14.68 -2.01
N ASN A 85 -11.54 -14.41 -2.45
CA ASN A 85 -11.81 -13.33 -3.41
C ASN A 85 -11.45 -11.95 -2.82
N HIS A 86 -11.77 -11.71 -1.55
CA HIS A 86 -11.34 -10.50 -0.85
C HIS A 86 -9.83 -10.33 -0.83
N SER A 87 -9.09 -11.42 -0.60
CA SER A 87 -7.63 -11.39 -0.57
C SER A 87 -7.01 -11.07 -1.93
N LEU A 88 -7.63 -11.50 -3.03
CA LEU A 88 -7.06 -11.40 -4.38
C LEU A 88 -7.44 -10.11 -5.11
N ASP A 89 -8.71 -9.72 -5.05
CA ASP A 89 -9.26 -8.68 -5.92
C ASP A 89 -9.83 -7.47 -5.14
N PHE A 90 -10.03 -7.60 -3.82
CA PHE A 90 -10.59 -6.54 -2.97
C PHE A 90 -9.70 -6.16 -1.78
N SER A 91 -8.40 -6.45 -1.89
CA SER A 91 -7.38 -6.05 -0.91
C SER A 91 -6.86 -4.63 -1.17
N SER A 92 -6.09 -4.09 -0.22
CA SER A 92 -5.30 -2.86 -0.43
C SER A 92 -3.84 -3.17 -0.77
N THR A 93 -3.09 -2.13 -1.12
CA THR A 93 -1.63 -2.18 -1.24
C THR A 93 -1.03 -1.07 -0.39
N VAL A 94 -0.04 -1.39 0.43
CA VAL A 94 0.68 -0.45 1.28
C VAL A 94 2.11 -0.36 0.78
N PHE A 95 2.63 0.86 0.68
CA PHE A 95 4.01 1.15 0.35
C PHE A 95 4.70 1.75 1.55
N ILE A 96 5.84 1.19 1.92
CA ILE A 96 6.75 1.72 2.93
C ILE A 96 8.07 1.98 2.23
N LEU A 97 8.31 3.25 1.90
CA LEU A 97 9.51 3.68 1.18
C LEU A 97 10.61 4.02 2.18
N LYS A 98 11.81 3.47 1.95
CA LYS A 98 12.96 3.65 2.81
C LYS A 98 14.13 4.24 2.03
N GLU A 99 14.47 5.49 2.31
CA GLU A 99 15.74 6.11 1.91
C GLU A 99 16.30 6.77 3.15
N ASP A 100 17.53 6.43 3.56
CA ASP A 100 18.11 6.87 4.83
C ASP A 100 17.27 6.50 6.09
N GLY A 101 16.44 5.46 6.00
CA GLY A 101 15.53 5.02 7.07
C GLY A 101 14.08 5.00 6.61
N ALA A 102 13.13 5.05 7.55
CA ALA A 102 11.70 4.98 7.26
C ALA A 102 11.17 6.37 6.85
N ASN A 103 11.02 6.61 5.54
CA ASN A 103 10.67 7.92 5.03
C ASN A 103 9.16 8.16 5.00
N ILE A 104 8.45 7.47 4.11
CA ILE A 104 7.00 7.62 4.00
C ILE A 104 6.31 6.27 3.91
N LYS A 105 5.11 6.21 4.48
CA LYS A 105 4.13 5.18 4.22
C LYS A 105 2.97 5.80 3.43
N PHE A 106 2.38 5.04 2.50
CA PHE A 106 1.08 5.38 1.90
C PHE A 106 0.32 4.11 1.50
N THR A 107 -0.99 4.24 1.28
CA THR A 107 -1.91 3.15 0.95
C THR A 107 -2.65 3.44 -0.35
N MET A 108 -2.67 2.46 -1.22
CA MET A 108 -3.52 2.40 -2.41
C MET A 108 -4.73 1.49 -2.13
N PRO A 109 -5.94 1.87 -2.54
CA PRO A 109 -7.16 1.09 -2.31
C PRO A 109 -7.32 -0.05 -3.33
N TYR A 110 -6.22 -0.54 -3.91
CA TYR A 110 -6.27 -1.59 -4.93
C TYR A 110 -5.28 -2.70 -4.59
N PRO A 111 -5.59 -3.96 -4.94
CA PRO A 111 -4.65 -5.06 -4.75
C PRO A 111 -3.49 -4.94 -5.74
N SER A 112 -2.29 -5.33 -5.32
CA SER A 112 -1.15 -5.51 -6.21
C SER A 112 -0.98 -6.98 -6.58
N ARG A 113 -0.65 -7.25 -7.84
CA ARG A 113 -0.32 -8.58 -8.36
C ARG A 113 1.18 -8.79 -8.43
N TYR A 114 1.86 -8.02 -9.26
CA TYR A 114 3.31 -8.15 -9.43
C TYR A 114 3.89 -6.82 -9.86
N GLY A 115 5.17 -6.64 -9.63
CA GLY A 115 5.85 -5.41 -10.00
C GLY A 115 7.33 -5.48 -9.68
N ASN A 116 8.03 -4.43 -10.02
CA ASN A 116 9.46 -4.31 -9.75
C ASN A 116 9.75 -2.93 -9.17
N THR A 117 10.81 -2.89 -8.36
CA THR A 117 11.41 -1.63 -7.88
C THR A 117 12.85 -1.61 -8.37
N GLU A 118 13.30 -0.46 -8.86
CA GLU A 118 14.63 -0.25 -9.42
C GLU A 118 15.37 0.82 -8.64
N LYS A 119 16.66 0.59 -8.37
CA LYS A 119 17.59 1.66 -8.00
C LYS A 119 18.28 2.15 -9.26
N ILE A 120 18.13 3.43 -9.54
CA ILE A 120 18.67 4.04 -10.76
C ILE A 120 20.05 4.61 -10.42
N SER A 121 20.98 4.50 -11.37
CA SER A 121 22.33 5.04 -11.22
C SER A 121 22.33 6.56 -11.06
N ASP A 122 23.29 7.08 -10.31
CA ASP A 122 23.50 8.52 -10.15
C ASP A 122 23.58 9.24 -11.51
N GLY A 123 22.98 10.45 -11.59
CA GLY A 123 22.96 11.28 -12.79
C GLY A 123 21.63 11.27 -13.58
N THR A 124 20.66 10.45 -13.17
CA THR A 124 19.26 10.56 -13.62
C THR A 124 18.43 11.45 -12.69
N SER A 125 17.25 11.88 -13.15
CA SER A 125 16.34 12.71 -12.33
C SER A 125 15.77 11.95 -11.13
N ALA A 126 15.49 10.65 -11.29
CA ALA A 126 15.09 9.75 -10.22
C ALA A 126 16.24 8.82 -9.82
N PHE A 127 16.32 8.46 -8.54
CA PHE A 127 17.27 7.46 -8.02
C PHE A 127 16.59 6.15 -7.58
N LYS A 128 15.25 6.16 -7.45
CA LYS A 128 14.43 4.96 -7.21
C LYS A 128 13.11 5.10 -7.93
N GLN A 129 12.63 4.01 -8.54
CA GLN A 129 11.30 3.95 -9.15
C GLN A 129 10.68 2.57 -9.00
N ALA A 130 9.34 2.49 -9.10
CA ALA A 130 8.64 1.22 -9.18
C ALA A 130 7.40 1.28 -10.07
N MET A 131 7.06 0.13 -10.64
CA MET A 131 5.79 -0.10 -11.32
C MET A 131 5.17 -1.38 -10.78
N ILE A 132 4.00 -1.23 -10.15
CA ILE A 132 3.26 -2.32 -9.51
C ILE A 132 1.91 -2.49 -10.21
N MET A 133 1.74 -3.65 -10.84
CA MET A 133 0.53 -4.00 -11.56
C MET A 133 -0.58 -4.43 -10.61
N SER A 134 -1.79 -4.00 -10.94
CA SER A 134 -3.04 -4.25 -10.22
C SER A 134 -4.10 -4.70 -11.24
N PRO A 135 -5.14 -5.47 -10.84
CA PRO A 135 -6.31 -5.67 -11.70
C PRO A 135 -6.95 -4.34 -12.13
N ASN A 136 -6.80 -3.29 -11.32
CA ASN A 136 -7.41 -1.98 -11.54
C ASN A 136 -6.53 -1.05 -12.39
N GLY A 137 -5.22 -1.31 -12.51
CA GLY A 137 -4.30 -0.39 -13.16
C GLY A 137 -2.83 -0.63 -12.81
N ILE A 138 -1.98 0.38 -12.99
CA ILE A 138 -0.59 0.35 -12.54
C ILE A 138 -0.42 1.45 -11.50
N MET A 139 0.05 1.04 -10.32
CA MET A 139 0.52 1.94 -9.28
C MET A 139 2.01 2.16 -9.52
N ALA A 140 2.47 3.40 -9.50
CA ALA A 140 3.87 3.72 -9.74
C ALA A 140 4.37 4.73 -8.71
N TYR A 141 5.68 4.71 -8.46
CA TYR A 141 6.31 5.81 -7.75
C TYR A 141 7.70 6.09 -8.32
N GLU A 142 8.15 7.34 -8.18
CA GLU A 142 9.53 7.76 -8.40
C GLU A 142 9.99 8.62 -7.22
N LEU A 143 11.25 8.43 -6.82
CA LEU A 143 11.92 9.27 -5.82
C LEU A 143 13.04 10.02 -6.53
N ARG A 144 13.04 11.33 -6.36
CA ARG A 144 13.99 12.26 -6.97
C ARG A 144 14.71 13.06 -5.90
N HIS A 145 15.94 13.46 -6.20
CA HIS A 145 16.63 14.41 -5.34
C HIS A 145 15.94 15.76 -5.41
N GLN A 146 15.66 16.35 -4.24
CA GLN A 146 15.12 17.70 -4.14
C GLN A 146 16.25 18.65 -3.73
N PRO A 147 16.68 19.58 -4.61
CA PRO A 147 17.64 20.60 -4.26
C PRO A 147 17.18 21.47 -3.09
N ALA A 148 18.14 21.93 -2.30
CA ALA A 148 17.90 22.85 -1.19
C ALA A 148 17.21 24.15 -1.66
N GLY A 149 16.37 24.72 -0.79
CA GLY A 149 15.65 25.96 -1.03
C GLY A 149 14.23 25.76 -1.54
N ASN A 150 13.64 26.80 -2.13
CA ASN A 150 12.22 26.87 -2.46
C ASN A 150 11.89 26.49 -3.90
N ASN A 151 12.86 25.94 -4.63
CA ASN A 151 12.66 25.48 -5.99
C ASN A 151 11.76 24.24 -6.02
N TRP A 152 10.94 24.14 -7.07
CA TRP A 152 10.13 22.96 -7.32
C TRP A 152 10.97 21.92 -8.08
N GLU A 153 11.14 20.73 -7.50
CA GLU A 153 12.04 19.69 -8.06
C GLU A 153 13.43 20.26 -8.36
N ASP A 154 14.08 19.76 -9.42
CA ASP A 154 15.32 20.27 -10.00
C ASP A 154 15.09 21.48 -10.94
N SER A 155 13.84 21.92 -11.09
CA SER A 155 13.54 23.12 -11.85
C SER A 155 14.08 24.33 -11.08
N LYS A 156 14.87 25.18 -11.74
CA LYS A 156 15.40 26.44 -11.14
C LYS A 156 14.28 27.47 -10.87
N ILE A 157 13.04 27.03 -10.69
CA ILE A 157 11.81 27.80 -10.57
C ILE A 157 11.32 27.68 -9.13
N PRO A 158 11.23 28.79 -8.38
CA PRO A 158 10.61 28.79 -7.06
C PRO A 158 9.16 28.31 -7.11
N TYR A 159 8.74 27.45 -6.18
CA TYR A 159 7.39 26.86 -6.15
C TYR A 159 6.26 27.91 -6.16
N ASN A 160 6.46 29.06 -5.48
CA ASN A 160 5.50 30.15 -5.49
C ASN A 160 5.34 30.82 -6.87
N LYS A 161 6.37 30.75 -7.73
CA LYS A 161 6.39 31.27 -9.10
C LYS A 161 6.04 30.23 -10.15
N LEU A 162 5.98 28.95 -9.78
CA LEU A 162 5.68 27.86 -10.70
C LEU A 162 4.30 28.03 -11.35
N THR A 163 4.28 28.00 -12.68
CA THR A 163 3.08 28.04 -13.52
C THR A 163 2.79 26.68 -14.17
N ILE A 164 1.60 26.52 -14.76
CA ILE A 164 1.24 25.30 -15.51
C ILE A 164 2.10 25.16 -16.77
N ASP A 165 2.45 26.26 -17.43
CA ASP A 165 3.32 26.24 -18.62
C ASP A 165 4.73 25.78 -18.27
N ASP A 166 5.25 26.16 -17.10
CA ASP A 166 6.53 25.66 -16.59
C ASP A 166 6.48 24.15 -16.38
N MET A 167 5.44 23.64 -15.70
CA MET A 167 5.24 22.20 -15.50
C MET A 167 5.19 21.45 -16.83
N LYS A 168 4.46 22.01 -17.81
CA LYS A 168 4.35 21.44 -19.16
C LYS A 168 5.70 21.38 -19.87
N ALA A 169 6.46 22.47 -19.85
CA ALA A 169 7.77 22.54 -20.49
C ALA A 169 8.79 21.58 -19.83
N ILE A 170 8.68 21.31 -18.53
CA ILE A 170 9.52 20.35 -17.82
C ILE A 170 9.10 18.91 -18.19
N ALA A 171 7.81 18.61 -18.14
CA ALA A 171 7.28 17.30 -18.48
C ALA A 171 7.58 16.91 -19.95
N GLU A 172 7.54 17.86 -20.88
CA GLU A 172 7.95 17.66 -22.28
C GLU A 172 9.43 17.26 -22.43
N LYS A 173 10.30 17.71 -21.53
CA LYS A 173 11.73 17.38 -21.55
C LYS A 173 12.04 16.04 -20.90
N THR A 174 11.28 15.66 -19.86
CA THR A 174 11.60 14.51 -18.99
C THR A 174 10.79 13.26 -19.31
N ALA A 175 9.56 13.37 -19.84
CA ALA A 175 8.68 12.23 -20.02
C ALA A 175 8.60 11.76 -21.48
N GLY A 176 8.91 10.47 -21.72
CA GLY A 176 8.75 9.82 -23.02
C GLY A 176 7.31 9.84 -23.55
N VAL A 177 6.30 10.05 -22.69
CA VAL A 177 4.88 10.16 -23.06
C VAL A 177 4.61 11.37 -23.97
N TYR A 178 5.39 12.45 -23.89
CA TYR A 178 5.28 13.60 -24.79
C TYR A 178 5.85 13.36 -26.19
N LYS A 179 6.52 12.23 -26.42
CA LYS A 179 6.91 11.82 -27.77
C LYS A 179 5.74 11.23 -28.57
N ALA A 180 4.60 10.96 -27.94
CA ALA A 180 3.40 10.45 -28.61
C ALA A 180 2.61 11.58 -29.29
N PRO A 181 1.81 11.29 -30.34
CA PRO A 181 1.04 12.32 -31.05
C PRO A 181 -0.01 13.00 -30.16
N ASN A 182 -0.03 14.34 -30.17
CA ASN A 182 -1.00 15.19 -29.46
C ASN A 182 -1.11 14.92 -27.95
N PRO A 183 -0.02 15.06 -27.17
CA PRO A 183 -0.08 14.89 -25.73
C PRO A 183 -0.85 16.05 -25.08
N SER A 184 -1.58 15.74 -24.02
CA SER A 184 -2.27 16.68 -23.15
C SER A 184 -1.72 16.56 -21.74
N LEU A 185 -1.51 17.70 -21.09
CA LEU A 185 -1.17 17.82 -19.69
C LEU A 185 -2.19 18.67 -18.99
N TYR A 186 -2.68 18.16 -17.87
CA TYR A 186 -3.40 18.93 -16.88
C TYR A 186 -2.57 18.92 -15.62
N ALA A 187 -2.40 20.05 -14.97
CA ALA A 187 -1.62 20.12 -13.76
C ALA A 187 -2.09 21.27 -12.87
N GLY A 188 -1.72 21.20 -11.60
CA GLY A 188 -2.04 22.23 -10.64
C GLY A 188 -1.18 22.14 -9.39
N LYS A 189 -1.18 23.24 -8.64
CA LYS A 189 -0.61 23.29 -7.29
C LYS A 189 -1.70 23.00 -6.27
N PHE A 190 -1.33 22.37 -5.17
CA PHE A 190 -2.21 22.17 -4.02
C PHE A 190 -1.44 22.29 -2.71
N THR A 191 -2.17 22.40 -1.60
CA THR A 191 -1.60 22.45 -0.25
C THR A 191 -2.16 21.30 0.58
N TYR A 192 -1.32 20.70 1.41
CA TYR A 192 -1.73 19.66 2.34
C TYR A 192 -0.91 19.74 3.64
N PRO A 193 -1.48 19.43 4.83
CA PRO A 193 -0.82 19.74 6.10
C PRO A 193 0.57 19.14 6.30
N THR A 194 0.83 17.93 5.81
CA THR A 194 2.06 17.17 6.08
C THR A 194 3.15 17.33 5.01
N ILE A 195 2.85 18.00 3.89
CA ILE A 195 3.75 18.06 2.72
C ILE A 195 3.91 19.51 2.21
N GLU A 196 4.89 19.71 1.35
CA GLU A 196 5.20 20.98 0.70
C GLU A 196 5.49 20.78 -0.79
N LYS A 197 5.57 21.90 -1.52
CA LYS A 197 5.87 21.95 -2.95
C LYS A 197 4.95 21.07 -3.79
N ALA A 198 3.71 20.91 -3.34
CA ALA A 198 2.84 19.87 -3.84
C ALA A 198 2.17 20.26 -5.16
N THR A 199 2.20 19.33 -6.11
CA THR A 199 1.58 19.46 -7.43
C THR A 199 0.88 18.16 -7.80
N TRP A 200 -0.11 18.27 -8.65
CA TRP A 200 -0.70 17.11 -9.30
C TRP A 200 -0.60 17.30 -10.81
N ASP A 201 -0.54 16.19 -11.53
CA ASP A 201 -0.66 16.20 -12.97
C ASP A 201 -1.41 14.99 -13.50
N VAL A 202 -1.97 15.16 -14.69
CA VAL A 202 -2.55 14.10 -15.51
C VAL A 202 -1.98 14.22 -16.92
N VAL A 203 -1.23 13.21 -17.32
CA VAL A 203 -0.65 13.10 -18.66
C VAL A 203 -1.48 12.14 -19.49
N TYR A 204 -1.82 12.56 -20.70
CA TYR A 204 -2.57 11.76 -21.66
C TYR A 204 -1.99 11.92 -23.06
N ALA A 205 -1.87 10.82 -23.80
CA ALA A 205 -1.58 10.85 -25.24
C ALA A 205 -2.46 9.84 -25.99
N LYS A 206 -2.76 10.13 -27.26
CA LYS A 206 -3.59 9.23 -28.08
C LYS A 206 -2.89 7.88 -28.22
N GLY A 207 -3.56 6.81 -27.79
CA GLY A 207 -3.03 5.44 -27.83
C GLY A 207 -2.25 5.01 -26.59
N SER A 208 -2.03 5.91 -25.63
CA SER A 208 -1.36 5.64 -24.35
C SER A 208 -2.35 5.62 -23.18
N PRO A 209 -2.06 4.88 -22.09
CA PRO A 209 -2.77 5.01 -20.83
C PRO A 209 -2.69 6.45 -20.31
N MET A 210 -3.77 6.94 -19.71
CA MET A 210 -3.73 8.18 -18.98
C MET A 210 -3.13 7.92 -17.59
N VAL A 211 -2.21 8.77 -17.17
CA VAL A 211 -1.47 8.64 -15.91
C VAL A 211 -1.76 9.87 -15.07
N GLY A 212 -2.25 9.67 -13.85
CA GLY A 212 -2.37 10.73 -12.85
C GLY A 212 -1.24 10.59 -11.83
N SER A 213 -0.77 11.72 -11.29
CA SER A 213 0.24 11.72 -10.26
C SER A 213 0.02 12.84 -9.23
N ILE A 214 0.49 12.58 -8.01
CA ILE A 214 0.72 13.62 -6.99
C ILE A 214 2.23 13.66 -6.71
N ASN A 215 2.78 14.86 -6.69
CA ASN A 215 4.20 15.11 -6.50
C ASN A 215 4.39 16.05 -5.32
N PHE A 216 5.28 15.74 -4.40
CA PHE A 216 5.45 16.52 -3.18
C PHE A 216 6.78 16.24 -2.49
N THR A 217 7.11 17.12 -1.55
CA THR A 217 8.20 16.93 -0.60
C THR A 217 7.63 16.86 0.81
N MET A 218 8.19 16.03 1.68
CA MET A 218 7.80 16.02 3.10
C MET A 218 8.44 17.22 3.82
N LYS A 219 7.68 17.89 4.69
CA LYS A 219 8.17 19.03 5.48
C LYS A 219 9.44 18.71 6.28
N ASP A 220 9.48 17.51 6.85
CA ASP A 220 10.57 17.07 7.73
C ASP A 220 11.74 16.40 6.99
N THR A 221 11.57 16.03 5.71
CA THR A 221 12.62 15.45 4.87
C THR A 221 12.66 16.16 3.51
N PRO A 222 13.09 17.44 3.49
CA PRO A 222 12.92 18.31 2.32
C PRO A 222 13.85 18.01 1.14
N THR A 223 14.68 16.97 1.25
CA THR A 223 15.72 16.59 0.29
C THR A 223 15.27 15.53 -0.73
N ILE A 224 14.04 15.01 -0.60
CA ILE A 224 13.46 14.04 -1.52
C ILE A 224 12.13 14.57 -2.06
N SER A 225 11.97 14.49 -3.38
CA SER A 225 10.66 14.65 -4.05
C SER A 225 10.07 13.26 -4.30
N TYR A 226 8.82 13.08 -3.88
CA TYR A 226 8.03 11.87 -4.09
C TYR A 226 7.04 12.13 -5.21
N HIS A 227 7.06 11.26 -6.21
CA HIS A 227 6.08 11.23 -7.29
C HIS A 227 5.30 9.94 -7.15
N ILE A 228 4.01 10.02 -6.84
CA ILE A 228 3.15 8.84 -6.69
C ILE A 228 2.11 8.87 -7.80
N GLY A 229 2.16 7.86 -8.66
CA GLY A 229 1.35 7.76 -9.86
C GLY A 229 0.36 6.61 -9.82
N TYR A 230 -0.75 6.80 -10.53
CA TYR A 230 -1.69 5.76 -10.86
C TYR A 230 -2.13 5.90 -12.32
N ASN A 231 -2.14 4.78 -13.04
CA ASN A 231 -2.74 4.71 -14.35
C ASN A 231 -3.83 3.64 -14.38
N LEU A 232 -4.86 3.88 -15.19
CA LEU A 232 -5.92 2.90 -15.40
C LEU A 232 -5.57 2.02 -16.60
N THR A 233 -5.52 0.70 -16.41
CA THR A 233 -5.16 -0.24 -17.48
C THR A 233 -6.09 -1.45 -17.48
N PRO A 234 -7.28 -1.33 -18.10
CA PRO A 234 -7.53 -1.98 -19.39
C PRO A 234 -8.03 -1.02 -20.49
N LYS A 235 -7.51 -1.14 -21.73
CA LYS A 235 -7.90 -0.33 -22.91
C LYS A 235 -9.41 -0.14 -23.08
N LYS A 236 -10.22 -1.16 -22.76
CA LYS A 236 -11.69 -1.11 -22.84
C LYS A 236 -12.31 -0.11 -21.85
N GLN A 237 -11.85 -0.11 -20.59
CA GLN A 237 -12.32 0.86 -19.59
C GLN A 237 -11.87 2.27 -19.96
N LEU A 238 -10.62 2.43 -20.44
CA LEU A 238 -10.12 3.73 -20.88
C LEU A 238 -10.95 4.32 -22.03
N ASN A 239 -11.40 3.49 -22.99
CA ASN A 239 -12.25 3.96 -24.08
C ASN A 239 -13.63 4.41 -23.57
N SER A 240 -14.26 3.63 -22.69
CA SER A 240 -15.54 3.99 -22.08
C SER A 240 -15.45 5.26 -21.23
N LEU A 241 -14.34 5.47 -20.52
CA LEU A 241 -14.13 6.71 -19.76
C LEU A 241 -13.94 7.93 -20.65
N LYS A 242 -13.25 7.79 -21.79
CA LYS A 242 -13.11 8.88 -22.76
C LYS A 242 -14.45 9.34 -23.33
N GLU A 243 -15.41 8.44 -23.47
CA GLU A 243 -16.78 8.79 -23.90
C GLU A 243 -17.51 9.67 -22.87
N GLN A 244 -17.14 9.59 -21.58
CA GLN A 244 -17.69 10.43 -20.50
C GLN A 244 -17.06 11.82 -20.43
N GLY A 245 -16.05 12.10 -21.27
CA GLY A 245 -15.33 13.37 -21.31
C GLY A 245 -14.05 13.40 -20.47
N VAL A 246 -13.15 14.31 -20.85
CA VAL A 246 -11.80 14.40 -20.27
C VAL A 246 -11.84 14.79 -18.79
N ASP A 247 -12.74 15.68 -18.39
CA ASP A 247 -12.88 16.10 -16.99
C ASP A 247 -13.27 14.93 -16.08
N LYS A 248 -14.27 14.14 -16.49
CA LYS A 248 -14.68 12.97 -15.72
C LYS A 248 -13.58 11.90 -15.64
N THR A 249 -12.85 11.70 -16.74
CA THR A 249 -11.72 10.78 -16.77
C THR A 249 -10.63 11.23 -15.78
N LYS A 250 -10.32 12.53 -15.71
CA LYS A 250 -9.33 13.08 -14.75
C LYS A 250 -9.75 12.83 -13.32
N GLU A 251 -11.01 13.09 -12.98
CA GLU A 251 -11.54 12.80 -11.64
C GLU A 251 -11.35 11.32 -11.26
N ILE A 252 -11.66 10.40 -12.16
CA ILE A 252 -11.60 8.96 -11.88
C ILE A 252 -10.15 8.49 -11.64
N ILE A 253 -9.19 8.95 -12.45
CA ILE A 253 -7.78 8.57 -12.26
C ILE A 253 -7.16 9.21 -11.02
N MET A 254 -7.54 10.45 -10.70
CA MET A 254 -7.01 11.16 -9.54
C MET A 254 -7.69 10.78 -8.23
N SER A 255 -8.92 10.27 -8.26
CA SER A 255 -9.69 9.87 -7.07
C SER A 255 -8.93 8.95 -6.09
N PRO A 256 -8.29 7.85 -6.50
CA PRO A 256 -7.51 7.03 -5.55
C PRO A 256 -6.33 7.81 -4.96
N LEU A 257 -5.70 8.70 -5.72
CA LEU A 257 -4.59 9.52 -5.24
C LEU A 257 -5.06 10.57 -4.22
N ALA A 258 -6.17 11.26 -4.51
CA ALA A 258 -6.71 12.32 -3.68
C ALA A 258 -7.34 11.80 -2.38
N ASN A 259 -8.07 10.68 -2.45
CA ASN A 259 -8.92 10.21 -1.35
C ASN A 259 -8.30 9.11 -0.50
N TYR A 260 -7.28 8.40 -1.00
CA TYR A 260 -6.64 7.30 -0.27
C TYR A 260 -5.16 7.51 -0.09
N VAL A 261 -4.41 7.80 -1.17
CA VAL A 261 -2.96 7.97 -1.07
C VAL A 261 -2.62 9.20 -0.25
N LEU A 262 -3.06 10.39 -0.68
CA LEU A 262 -2.74 11.66 -0.04
C LEU A 262 -3.01 11.66 1.48
N PRO A 263 -4.20 11.25 1.97
CA PRO A 263 -4.47 11.21 3.41
C PRO A 263 -3.74 10.11 4.18
N SER A 264 -3.20 9.11 3.48
CA SER A 264 -2.40 8.04 4.09
C SER A 264 -0.90 8.32 4.15
N ILE A 265 -0.43 9.44 3.56
CA ILE A 265 0.99 9.80 3.57
C ILE A 265 1.40 10.18 4.99
N GLU A 266 2.30 9.39 5.55
CA GLU A 266 2.79 9.57 6.91
C GLU A 266 4.30 9.41 7.00
N PRO A 267 4.99 10.22 7.83
CA PRO A 267 6.38 9.98 8.17
C PRO A 267 6.51 8.62 8.87
N ALA A 268 7.27 7.70 8.27
CA ALA A 268 7.43 6.38 8.85
C ALA A 268 8.35 6.40 10.09
N LYS A 269 8.97 7.53 10.45
CA LYS A 269 9.74 7.71 11.70
C LYS A 269 8.89 7.64 12.97
N ASP A 270 7.61 8.02 12.91
CA ASP A 270 6.77 8.13 14.11
C ASP A 270 6.58 6.76 14.76
N ILE A 271 6.61 5.71 13.96
CA ILE A 271 6.54 4.33 14.46
C ILE A 271 7.76 3.93 15.29
N LEU A 272 8.94 4.43 14.94
CA LEU A 272 10.20 4.12 15.60
C LEU A 272 10.23 4.68 17.03
N SER A 273 9.41 5.70 17.31
CA SER A 273 9.24 6.25 18.65
C SER A 273 8.53 5.27 19.61
N LYS A 274 7.71 4.34 19.08
CA LYS A 274 6.91 3.37 19.86
C LYS A 274 7.42 1.93 19.74
N SER A 275 8.36 1.67 18.84
CA SER A 275 8.86 0.32 18.56
C SER A 275 10.36 0.13 18.85
N LYS A 276 10.79 -1.12 18.86
CA LYS A 276 12.19 -1.53 18.94
C LYS A 276 12.44 -2.64 17.92
N SER A 277 13.64 -2.67 17.37
CA SER A 277 14.03 -3.67 16.37
C SER A 277 14.30 -5.02 17.01
N LEU A 278 13.89 -6.08 16.32
CA LEU A 278 14.21 -7.47 16.63
C LEU A 278 14.72 -8.15 15.37
N LYS A 279 15.97 -8.60 15.41
CA LYS A 279 16.59 -9.35 14.31
C LYS A 279 16.29 -10.84 14.45
N VAL A 280 15.78 -11.44 13.40
CA VAL A 280 15.52 -12.89 13.28
C VAL A 280 16.03 -13.33 11.92
N ASN A 281 17.06 -14.18 11.88
CA ASN A 281 17.82 -14.48 10.67
C ASN A 281 18.28 -13.18 9.97
N ASP A 282 18.00 -13.05 8.68
CA ASP A 282 18.32 -11.87 7.86
C ASP A 282 17.29 -10.75 7.97
N PHE A 283 16.16 -11.01 8.63
CA PHE A 283 15.07 -10.06 8.78
C PHE A 283 15.18 -9.25 10.07
N THR A 284 14.76 -7.99 9.99
CA THR A 284 14.58 -7.09 11.13
C THR A 284 13.12 -6.68 11.19
N PHE A 285 12.45 -7.07 12.26
CA PHE A 285 11.06 -6.72 12.54
C PHE A 285 11.01 -5.61 13.59
N LEU A 286 9.92 -4.84 13.60
CA LEU A 286 9.62 -3.93 14.70
C LEU A 286 8.70 -4.62 15.71
N THR A 287 9.04 -4.52 16.99
CA THR A 287 8.19 -4.97 18.10
C THR A 287 7.83 -3.77 18.97
N LEU A 288 6.78 -3.86 19.76
CA LEU A 288 6.42 -2.78 20.70
C LEU A 288 7.54 -2.55 21.74
N LYS A 289 7.87 -1.29 22.05
CA LYS A 289 8.89 -0.98 23.08
C LYS A 289 8.58 -1.60 24.43
N THR A 290 7.30 -1.68 24.77
CA THR A 290 6.78 -2.24 26.02
C THR A 290 6.84 -3.76 26.10
N SER A 291 7.05 -4.45 24.98
CA SER A 291 7.08 -5.90 24.91
C SER A 291 8.27 -6.49 25.65
N LYS A 292 8.05 -7.55 26.44
CA LYS A 292 9.12 -8.30 27.10
C LYS A 292 9.19 -9.71 26.53
N MET A 293 10.39 -10.16 26.16
CA MET A 293 10.59 -11.51 25.66
C MET A 293 10.30 -12.49 26.80
N VAL A 294 9.38 -13.43 26.58
CA VAL A 294 9.00 -14.42 27.60
C VAL A 294 9.27 -15.85 27.16
N ARG A 295 9.37 -16.09 25.84
CA ARG A 295 9.64 -17.43 25.32
C ARG A 295 10.40 -17.36 24.00
N VAL A 296 11.41 -18.22 23.88
CA VAL A 296 12.03 -18.60 22.62
C VAL A 296 11.95 -20.12 22.52
N ASP A 297 11.24 -20.62 21.53
CA ASP A 297 11.15 -22.06 21.25
C ASP A 297 11.93 -22.34 19.97
N ARG A 298 13.02 -23.10 20.04
CA ARG A 298 13.88 -23.43 18.89
C ARG A 298 13.68 -24.88 18.48
N SER A 299 12.51 -25.16 17.91
CA SER A 299 12.21 -26.43 17.24
C SER A 299 12.41 -26.30 15.71
N ASN A 300 12.01 -27.31 14.92
CA ASN A 300 12.01 -27.23 13.45
C ASN A 300 11.24 -26.01 12.91
N SER A 301 10.28 -25.49 13.67
CA SER A 301 9.77 -24.14 13.53
C SER A 301 10.01 -23.41 14.85
N TYR A 302 10.59 -22.22 14.79
CA TYR A 302 10.93 -21.49 16.00
C TYR A 302 10.03 -20.27 16.20
N MET A 303 9.81 -19.92 17.46
CA MET A 303 8.87 -18.88 17.85
C MET A 303 9.45 -17.99 18.93
N TYR A 304 9.47 -16.68 18.67
CA TYR A 304 9.80 -15.64 19.63
C TYR A 304 8.49 -15.03 20.12
N ILE A 305 8.15 -15.23 21.39
CA ILE A 305 6.95 -14.66 22.00
C ILE A 305 7.33 -13.57 22.98
N HIS A 306 6.68 -12.44 22.81
CA HIS A 306 6.65 -11.36 23.77
C HIS A 306 5.25 -11.25 24.35
N ASP A 307 5.17 -11.01 25.64
CA ASP A 307 3.90 -10.91 26.33
C ASP A 307 3.81 -9.63 27.15
N SER A 308 2.59 -9.17 27.31
CA SER A 308 2.18 -8.07 28.17
C SER A 308 0.74 -8.31 28.61
N ASP A 309 0.31 -7.66 29.69
CA ASP A 309 -1.05 -7.82 30.20
C ASP A 309 -2.16 -7.48 29.17
N LYS A 310 -1.84 -6.75 28.10
CA LYS A 310 -2.81 -6.22 27.12
C LYS A 310 -2.69 -6.81 25.71
N TYR A 311 -1.58 -7.46 25.39
CA TYR A 311 -1.36 -8.01 24.06
C TYR A 311 -0.28 -9.08 24.07
N LYS A 312 -0.39 -9.99 23.11
CA LYS A 312 0.62 -10.99 22.79
C LYS A 312 1.22 -10.68 21.44
N GLU A 313 2.54 -10.64 21.36
CA GLU A 313 3.28 -10.36 20.13
C GLU A 313 4.26 -11.49 19.85
N GLY A 314 4.51 -11.79 18.58
CA GLY A 314 5.51 -12.80 18.27
C GLY A 314 5.89 -12.91 16.81
N ILE A 315 6.99 -13.62 16.58
CA ILE A 315 7.49 -13.98 15.26
C ILE A 315 7.61 -15.50 15.22
N ILE A 316 6.89 -16.12 14.29
CA ILE A 316 7.00 -17.55 13.99
C ILE A 316 7.81 -17.69 12.72
N VAL A 317 8.79 -18.59 12.71
CA VAL A 317 9.58 -18.91 11.53
C VAL A 317 9.45 -20.39 11.22
N MET A 318 9.07 -20.66 9.97
CA MET A 318 8.82 -22.01 9.47
C MET A 318 9.69 -22.26 8.24
N PRO A 319 10.39 -23.40 8.16
CA PRO A 319 11.11 -23.77 6.94
C PRO A 319 10.11 -23.98 5.80
N ILE A 320 10.50 -23.53 4.61
CA ILE A 320 9.77 -23.80 3.37
C ILE A 320 10.04 -25.26 2.99
N ALA A 321 9.00 -26.01 2.63
CA ALA A 321 9.17 -27.37 2.14
C ALA A 321 9.93 -27.37 0.80
N ASP A 322 10.75 -28.39 0.55
CA ASP A 322 11.58 -28.46 -0.68
C ASP A 322 10.77 -28.33 -1.97
N THR A 323 9.55 -28.86 -1.99
CA THR A 323 8.60 -28.73 -3.12
C THR A 323 8.17 -27.30 -3.39
N ASP A 324 8.18 -26.46 -2.36
CA ASP A 324 7.69 -25.08 -2.38
C ASP A 324 8.82 -24.08 -2.63
N MET A 325 10.07 -24.46 -2.36
CA MET A 325 11.25 -23.63 -2.68
C MET A 325 11.41 -23.39 -4.19
N GLN A 326 10.90 -24.30 -5.03
CA GLN A 326 10.90 -24.14 -6.50
C GLN A 326 9.75 -23.24 -6.98
N HIS A 327 8.80 -22.92 -6.10
CA HIS A 327 7.58 -22.19 -6.40
C HIS A 327 7.29 -21.14 -5.33
N LEU A 328 8.25 -20.25 -5.09
CA LEU A 328 8.15 -19.21 -4.05
C LEU A 328 6.92 -18.32 -4.25
N GLU A 329 6.42 -18.19 -5.48
CA GLU A 329 5.17 -17.51 -5.81
C GLU A 329 3.93 -18.06 -5.10
N ASN A 330 3.95 -19.32 -4.71
CA ASN A 330 2.81 -20.00 -4.11
C ASN A 330 2.79 -19.87 -2.58
N ILE A 331 3.85 -19.34 -1.97
CA ILE A 331 3.96 -19.24 -0.51
C ILE A 331 2.84 -18.38 0.07
N PHE A 332 2.67 -17.15 -0.43
CA PHE A 332 1.62 -16.25 0.07
C PHE A 332 0.20 -16.83 -0.10
N PRO A 333 -0.23 -17.29 -1.29
CA PRO A 333 -1.53 -17.94 -1.45
C PRO A 333 -1.73 -19.15 -0.52
N LYS A 334 -0.72 -20.00 -0.35
CA LYS A 334 -0.80 -21.19 0.52
C LYS A 334 -1.01 -20.81 1.99
N VAL A 335 -0.22 -19.88 2.51
CA VAL A 335 -0.31 -19.45 3.92
C VAL A 335 -1.64 -18.73 4.17
N VAL A 336 -2.04 -17.81 3.28
CA VAL A 336 -3.32 -17.11 3.40
C VAL A 336 -4.50 -18.09 3.38
N ARG A 337 -4.49 -19.04 2.44
CA ARG A 337 -5.52 -20.09 2.38
C ARG A 337 -5.57 -20.91 3.67
N SER A 338 -4.43 -21.29 4.23
CA SER A 338 -4.35 -22.03 5.50
C SER A 338 -4.94 -21.24 6.68
N ILE A 339 -4.72 -19.92 6.71
CA ILE A 339 -5.29 -19.03 7.74
C ILE A 339 -6.81 -18.92 7.60
N ILE A 340 -7.31 -18.71 6.36
CA ILE A 340 -8.75 -18.60 6.08
C ILE A 340 -9.47 -19.90 6.49
N MET A 341 -8.94 -21.05 6.07
CA MET A 341 -9.56 -22.37 6.29
C MET A 341 -9.42 -22.89 7.73
N SER A 342 -8.68 -22.19 8.60
CA SER A 342 -8.50 -22.62 9.98
C SER A 342 -9.39 -21.82 10.92
N ASP A 343 -10.41 -22.47 11.50
CA ASP A 343 -11.29 -21.84 12.50
C ASP A 343 -10.52 -21.28 13.72
N LYS A 344 -9.36 -21.86 14.04
CA LYS A 344 -8.46 -21.35 15.08
C LYS A 344 -7.89 -19.97 14.75
N TYR A 345 -7.63 -19.69 13.48
CA TYR A 345 -7.03 -18.43 13.03
C TYR A 345 -8.09 -17.44 12.52
N SER A 346 -8.96 -17.88 11.62
CA SER A 346 -9.97 -17.01 11.02
C SER A 346 -11.12 -16.70 11.98
N MET A 347 -11.50 -17.67 12.84
CA MET A 347 -12.72 -17.64 13.65
C MET A 347 -13.97 -17.26 12.81
N ARG A 348 -13.93 -17.58 11.51
CA ARG A 348 -14.92 -17.21 10.50
C ARG A 348 -15.27 -15.71 10.48
N GLN A 349 -14.33 -14.86 10.85
CA GLN A 349 -14.50 -13.40 10.83
C GLN A 349 -14.07 -12.80 9.50
N PRO A 350 -14.65 -11.67 9.06
CA PRO A 350 -14.14 -10.92 7.92
C PRO A 350 -12.68 -10.52 8.12
N ILE A 351 -11.86 -10.71 7.08
CA ILE A 351 -10.44 -10.41 7.10
C ILE A 351 -10.17 -9.18 6.24
N GLN A 352 -9.31 -8.29 6.73
CA GLN A 352 -8.72 -7.24 5.90
C GLN A 352 -7.39 -7.73 5.35
N PHE A 353 -7.13 -7.53 4.06
CA PHE A 353 -5.89 -7.94 3.40
C PHE A 353 -5.15 -6.76 2.78
N ALA A 354 -3.83 -6.79 2.83
CA ALA A 354 -3.02 -5.91 2.00
C ALA A 354 -1.72 -6.59 1.55
N THR A 355 -1.26 -6.27 0.35
CA THR A 355 0.17 -6.46 0.04
C THR A 355 0.94 -5.27 0.60
N VAL A 356 2.02 -5.51 1.33
CA VAL A 356 2.88 -4.48 1.91
C VAL A 356 4.24 -4.53 1.23
N TRP A 357 4.55 -3.50 0.45
CA TRP A 357 5.84 -3.30 -0.22
C TRP A 357 6.77 -2.51 0.71
N ASN A 358 7.70 -3.21 1.35
CA ASN A 358 8.80 -2.59 2.10
C ASN A 358 9.95 -2.37 1.11
N ASP A 359 10.03 -1.17 0.53
CA ASP A 359 10.74 -0.91 -0.73
C ASP A 359 10.37 -1.93 -1.82
N ALA A 360 11.34 -2.73 -2.24
CA ALA A 360 11.22 -3.74 -3.29
C ALA A 360 10.64 -5.06 -2.78
N MET A 361 10.63 -5.29 -1.46
CA MET A 361 10.22 -6.56 -0.87
C MET A 361 8.72 -6.58 -0.56
N PRO A 362 7.91 -7.42 -1.22
CA PRO A 362 6.51 -7.59 -0.87
C PRO A 362 6.35 -8.49 0.36
N SER A 363 5.25 -8.30 1.08
CA SER A 363 4.77 -9.13 2.18
C SER A 363 3.25 -9.08 2.22
N VAL A 364 2.61 -10.02 2.91
CA VAL A 364 1.15 -10.06 3.02
C VAL A 364 0.71 -9.73 4.42
N TYR A 365 -0.07 -8.66 4.54
CA TYR A 365 -0.71 -8.27 5.79
C TYR A 365 -2.14 -8.78 5.85
N LEU A 366 -2.53 -9.23 7.04
CA LEU A 366 -3.91 -9.53 7.38
C LEU A 366 -4.30 -8.96 8.74
N GLN A 367 -5.57 -8.58 8.86
CA GLN A 367 -6.18 -8.17 10.12
C GLN A 367 -7.51 -8.85 10.33
N ILE A 368 -7.70 -9.40 11.54
CA ILE A 368 -8.91 -10.12 11.92
C ILE A 368 -9.43 -9.56 13.25
N LYS A 369 -10.58 -8.89 13.22
CA LYS A 369 -11.28 -8.48 14.44
C LYS A 369 -12.07 -9.70 14.96
N ARG A 370 -11.61 -10.29 16.07
CA ARG A 370 -12.25 -11.44 16.72
C ARG A 370 -13.06 -10.98 17.93
N PRO A 371 -13.96 -11.83 18.48
CA PRO A 371 -14.84 -11.42 19.58
C PRO A 371 -14.14 -10.82 20.81
N LYS A 372 -12.90 -11.24 21.12
CA LYS A 372 -12.14 -10.78 22.30
C LYS A 372 -10.82 -10.07 21.96
N THR A 373 -10.36 -10.17 20.72
CA THR A 373 -9.01 -9.72 20.34
C THR A 373 -8.99 -9.30 18.89
N THR A 374 -8.11 -8.39 18.52
CA THR A 374 -7.75 -8.15 17.11
C THR A 374 -6.38 -8.77 16.83
N LEU A 375 -6.31 -9.58 15.78
CA LEU A 375 -5.06 -10.12 15.24
C LEU A 375 -4.57 -9.21 14.12
N TYR A 376 -3.33 -8.77 14.23
CA TYR A 376 -2.55 -8.06 13.20
C TYR A 376 -1.42 -9.01 12.80
N MET A 377 -1.24 -9.30 11.51
CA MET A 377 -0.20 -10.24 11.08
C MET A 377 0.41 -9.84 9.74
N LEU A 378 1.73 -9.95 9.63
CA LEU A 378 2.49 -9.84 8.40
C LEU A 378 3.15 -11.18 8.11
N ILE A 379 3.01 -11.63 6.86
CA ILE A 379 3.66 -12.81 6.31
C ILE A 379 4.73 -12.32 5.34
N SER A 380 5.98 -12.71 5.60
CA SER A 380 7.14 -12.45 4.75
C SER A 380 7.86 -13.76 4.48
N HIS A 381 8.71 -13.83 3.46
CA HIS A 381 9.55 -14.99 3.23
C HIS A 381 10.87 -14.64 2.56
N ASP A 382 11.86 -15.50 2.76
CA ASP A 382 13.04 -15.57 1.90
C ASP A 382 12.98 -16.88 1.09
N LYS A 383 14.14 -17.41 0.68
CA LYS A 383 14.25 -18.66 -0.08
C LYS A 383 14.15 -19.92 0.78
N GLN A 384 14.27 -19.80 2.10
CA GLN A 384 14.36 -20.91 3.04
C GLN A 384 13.24 -20.91 4.07
N TYR A 385 12.72 -19.74 4.44
CA TYR A 385 11.80 -19.58 5.56
C TYR A 385 10.62 -18.66 5.23
N VAL A 386 9.47 -19.00 5.82
CA VAL A 386 8.32 -18.12 5.99
C VAL A 386 8.36 -17.54 7.39
N TYR A 387 8.17 -16.22 7.49
CA TYR A 387 8.09 -15.47 8.73
C TYR A 387 6.67 -14.95 8.93
N MET A 388 6.08 -15.23 10.09
CA MET A 388 4.79 -14.68 10.50
C MET A 388 4.99 -13.79 11.71
N HIS A 389 5.01 -12.48 11.50
CA HIS A 389 5.05 -11.48 12.57
C HIS A 389 3.62 -11.13 12.96
N PHE A 390 3.26 -11.22 14.23
CA PHE A 390 1.90 -10.93 14.68
C PHE A 390 1.84 -10.18 16.00
N ILE A 391 0.76 -9.40 16.15
CA ILE A 391 0.29 -8.86 17.42
C ILE A 391 -1.17 -9.25 17.59
N MET A 392 -1.53 -9.80 18.75
CA MET A 392 -2.89 -10.09 19.16
C MET A 392 -3.22 -9.22 20.37
N SER A 393 -4.10 -8.24 20.17
CA SER A 393 -4.43 -7.21 21.17
C SER A 393 -5.86 -7.39 21.68
N ASN A 394 -6.10 -7.21 22.99
CA ASN A 394 -7.41 -7.41 23.63
C ASN A 394 -8.16 -6.10 23.97
N ASN A 395 -7.90 -5.02 23.22
CA ASN A 395 -8.15 -3.60 23.51
C ASN A 395 -7.10 -2.94 24.40
N SER A 396 -6.13 -2.31 23.76
CA SER A 396 -5.08 -1.52 24.40
C SER A 396 -5.35 -0.02 24.27
N ASN A 397 -4.63 0.80 25.04
CA ASN A 397 -4.64 2.26 24.92
C ASN A 397 -4.01 2.78 23.60
N LEU A 398 -3.40 1.90 22.78
CA LEU A 398 -2.86 2.24 21.46
C LEU A 398 -3.95 2.18 20.39
N LEU A 399 -3.83 3.04 19.39
CA LEU A 399 -4.73 3.04 18.24
C LEU A 399 -4.52 1.77 17.40
N GLU A 400 -5.57 1.23 16.78
CA GLU A 400 -5.46 0.03 15.91
C GLU A 400 -4.37 0.20 14.83
N LYS A 401 -4.22 1.43 14.36
CA LYS A 401 -3.20 1.84 13.40
C LYS A 401 -1.77 1.63 13.91
N ASP A 402 -1.48 1.92 15.18
CA ASP A 402 -0.14 1.77 15.73
C ASP A 402 0.33 0.30 15.67
N PHE A 403 -0.56 -0.64 16.01
CA PHE A 403 -0.27 -2.07 15.90
C PHE A 403 -0.04 -2.51 14.46
N ARG A 404 -0.92 -2.06 13.57
CA ARG A 404 -0.84 -2.34 12.14
C ARG A 404 0.49 -1.88 11.57
N ASP A 405 0.84 -0.62 11.79
CA ASP A 405 2.08 -0.06 11.25
C ASP A 405 3.28 -0.84 11.76
N ILE A 406 3.30 -1.23 13.05
CA ILE A 406 4.44 -1.93 13.66
C ILE A 406 4.61 -3.29 13.02
N VAL A 407 3.50 -3.99 12.82
CA VAL A 407 3.49 -5.30 12.17
C VAL A 407 3.91 -5.21 10.70
N GLN A 408 3.51 -4.15 9.99
CA GLN A 408 3.77 -3.97 8.56
C GLN A 408 5.21 -3.60 8.21
N TYR A 409 5.95 -2.98 9.14
CA TYR A 409 7.35 -2.63 8.91
C TYR A 409 8.24 -3.86 9.08
N VAL A 410 9.00 -4.17 8.04
CA VAL A 410 10.00 -5.23 8.06
C VAL A 410 11.16 -4.88 7.14
N ASP A 411 12.39 -5.16 7.56
CA ASP A 411 13.61 -4.94 6.77
C ASP A 411 14.43 -6.22 6.63
N THR A 412 15.35 -6.26 5.67
CA THR A 412 16.21 -7.42 5.42
C THR A 412 17.60 -7.01 4.93
N ASN A 413 18.63 -7.73 5.37
CA ASN A 413 20.01 -7.52 4.89
C ASN A 413 20.15 -7.82 3.38
N ASN A 414 19.18 -8.53 2.81
CA ASN A 414 19.15 -8.94 1.41
C ASN A 414 18.26 -8.03 0.55
N ASN A 415 17.89 -6.82 1.03
CA ASN A 415 16.98 -5.90 0.29
C ASN A 415 17.47 -5.63 -1.15
N LYS A 416 18.80 -5.56 -1.34
CA LYS A 416 19.44 -5.41 -2.66
C LYS A 416 19.02 -6.48 -3.68
N ASP A 417 18.69 -7.69 -3.25
CA ASP A 417 18.34 -8.83 -4.12
C ASP A 417 16.93 -8.71 -4.69
N TYR A 418 16.08 -7.88 -4.08
CA TYR A 418 14.71 -7.61 -4.53
C TYR A 418 14.65 -6.48 -5.57
N TYR A 419 15.67 -5.63 -5.65
CA TYR A 419 15.72 -4.59 -6.67
C TYR A 419 16.02 -5.19 -8.05
N HIS A 420 15.41 -4.61 -9.08
CA HIS A 420 15.53 -5.04 -10.48
C HIS A 420 15.05 -6.47 -10.76
N THR A 421 14.27 -7.05 -9.85
CA THR A 421 13.62 -8.33 -10.04
C THR A 421 12.11 -8.15 -9.96
N PHE A 422 11.38 -8.98 -10.71
CA PHE A 422 9.93 -9.03 -10.58
C PHE A 422 9.54 -9.74 -9.28
N GLN A 423 8.70 -9.07 -8.51
CA GLN A 423 8.23 -9.50 -7.20
C GLN A 423 6.72 -9.62 -7.21
N ILE A 424 6.20 -10.45 -6.30
CA ILE A 424 4.81 -10.91 -6.32
C ILE A 424 4.08 -10.43 -5.08
N GLY A 425 2.97 -9.73 -5.29
CA GLY A 425 1.97 -9.43 -4.28
C GLY A 425 0.89 -10.50 -4.18
N LEU A 426 -0.02 -10.33 -3.23
CA LEU A 426 -1.07 -11.31 -2.92
C LEU A 426 -2.00 -11.61 -4.10
N GLY A 427 -2.30 -10.60 -4.93
CA GLY A 427 -3.29 -10.71 -6.01
C GLY A 427 -2.79 -11.44 -7.26
N ALA A 428 -1.55 -11.96 -7.28
CA ALA A 428 -1.04 -12.66 -8.45
C ALA A 428 -1.62 -14.07 -8.58
N LYS A 429 -2.24 -14.34 -9.73
CA LYS A 429 -2.27 -15.68 -10.32
C LYS A 429 -1.14 -15.73 -11.34
N MET A 430 0.02 -16.28 -10.94
CA MET A 430 1.20 -16.25 -11.81
C MET A 430 0.95 -17.05 -13.10
N PRO A 431 1.16 -16.46 -14.29
CA PRO A 431 1.43 -17.25 -15.49
C PRO A 431 2.67 -18.12 -15.23
N LYS A 432 2.69 -19.36 -15.71
CA LYS A 432 3.81 -20.31 -15.53
C LYS A 432 5.18 -19.79 -15.99
N GLU A 433 5.20 -18.69 -16.75
CA GLU A 433 6.35 -18.11 -17.43
C GLU A 433 6.85 -16.79 -16.80
N MET A 434 6.40 -16.40 -15.59
CA MET A 434 6.75 -15.12 -14.95
C MET A 434 7.42 -15.22 -13.57
N VAL A 435 7.89 -16.41 -13.16
CA VAL A 435 8.58 -16.62 -11.87
C VAL A 435 9.93 -15.90 -11.88
N THR A 436 10.01 -14.74 -11.19
CA THR A 436 11.22 -13.97 -10.82
C THR A 436 12.28 -13.90 -11.92
N TYR A 437 12.10 -12.97 -12.85
CA TYR A 437 13.10 -12.64 -13.87
C TYR A 437 14.00 -11.50 -13.39
N ASP A 438 15.31 -11.68 -13.56
CA ASP A 438 16.29 -10.59 -13.44
C ASP A 438 16.22 -9.72 -14.69
N ILE A 439 15.78 -8.48 -14.52
CA ILE A 439 15.55 -7.54 -15.62
C ILE A 439 16.88 -7.09 -16.25
N LYS A 440 18.00 -7.11 -15.50
CA LYS A 440 19.31 -6.64 -15.98
C LYS A 440 19.93 -7.55 -17.05
N ASN A 441 19.54 -8.81 -17.08
CA ASN A 441 20.11 -9.83 -17.96
C ASN A 441 19.24 -10.11 -19.20
N THR A 442 18.13 -9.41 -19.37
CA THR A 442 17.32 -9.44 -20.59
C THR A 442 17.95 -8.57 -21.67
N LYS A 443 18.50 -9.21 -22.71
CA LYS A 443 18.99 -8.53 -23.93
C LYS A 443 17.85 -8.15 -24.86
#